data_AF-A0A1Q4D6Q9-F1
#
_entry.id   AF-A0A1Q4D6Q9-F1
#
_cell.length_a   1.000
_cell.length_b   1.000
_cell.length_c   1.000
_cell.angle_alpha   90.00
_cell.angle_beta   90.00
_cell.angle_gamma   90.00
#
_symmetry.space_group_name_H-M   'P 1'
#
loop_
_entity.id
_entity.type
_entity.pdbx_description
1 polymer ?
#
loop_
_entity_poly.entity_id
_entity_poly.type
_entity_poly.pdbx_seq_one_letter_code
_entity_poly.pdbx_strand_id
1 'polypeptide(L)'
;MGAVTPALVARAFRVIAVTEACSWACLLVGMVVKWVLRISEIGVQVFGPIHGGLFVAYVVITLLAARTFRWNLVTTLVALASSIPPLATLWFERRARRTGLLDQPSPARAW
;
A
#
# COMPACT_ATOMS: atom_id res chain seq x y z
N MET A 1 9.04 5.70 24.51
CA MET A 1 8.46 5.55 23.15
C MET A 1 9.52 4.90 22.28
N GLY A 2 9.36 3.63 21.89
CA GLY A 2 10.36 2.92 21.08
C GLY A 2 10.55 3.62 19.73
N ALA A 3 11.79 3.89 19.32
CA ALA A 3 12.06 4.54 18.05
C ALA A 3 11.47 3.70 16.90
N VAL A 4 10.67 4.33 16.03
CA VAL A 4 10.19 3.70 14.80
C VAL A 4 11.39 3.46 13.90
N THR A 5 11.81 2.20 13.74
CA THR A 5 12.98 1.87 12.94
C THR A 5 12.64 1.85 11.44
N PRO A 6 13.59 2.18 10.55
CA PRO A 6 13.36 2.06 9.10
C PRO A 6 12.93 0.66 8.66
N ALA A 7 13.48 -0.38 9.30
CA ALA A 7 13.09 -1.77 9.03
C ALA A 7 11.61 -2.05 9.36
N LEU A 8 11.09 -1.46 10.45
CA LEU A 8 9.68 -1.57 10.79
C LEU A 8 8.80 -0.86 9.76
N VAL A 9 9.19 0.33 9.30
CA VAL A 9 8.46 1.08 8.26
C VAL A 9 8.42 0.29 6.96
N ALA A 10 9.54 -0.27 6.50
CA ALA A 10 9.59 -1.11 5.32
C ALA A 10 8.69 -2.36 5.46
N ARG A 11 8.71 -3.02 6.62
CA ARG A 11 7.85 -4.20 6.85
C ARG A 11 6.37 -3.82 6.85
N ALA A 12 6.00 -2.75 7.56
CA ALA A 12 4.63 -2.26 7.63
C ALA A 12 4.11 -1.83 6.25
N PHE A 13 4.91 -1.07 5.48
CA PHE A 13 4.58 -0.64 4.12
C PHE A 13 4.15 -1.82 3.25
N ARG A 14 4.93 -2.89 3.29
CA ARG A 14 4.63 -4.08 2.49
C ARG A 14 3.39 -4.84 2.94
N VAL A 15 3.26 -5.06 4.24
CA VAL A 15 2.11 -5.78 4.78
C VAL A 15 0.84 -5.02 4.40
N ILE A 16 0.84 -3.70 4.57
CA ILE A 16 -0.30 -2.86 4.19
C ILE A 16 -0.53 -2.90 2.68
N ALA A 17 0.51 -2.77 1.84
CA ALA A 17 0.38 -2.84 0.39
C ALA A 17 -0.22 -4.17 -0.10
N VAL A 18 0.23 -5.29 0.46
CA VAL A 18 -0.28 -6.62 0.08
C VAL A 18 -1.73 -6.80 0.58
N THR A 19 -2.01 -6.42 1.83
CA THR A 19 -3.36 -6.58 2.39
C THR A 19 -4.36 -5.66 1.70
N GLU A 20 -3.97 -4.43 1.36
CA GLU A 20 -4.77 -3.50 0.57
C GLU A 20 -5.12 -4.12 -0.80
N ALA A 21 -4.14 -4.67 -1.52
CA ALA A 21 -4.39 -5.32 -2.79
C ALA A 21 -5.32 -6.55 -2.68
N CYS A 22 -5.15 -7.35 -1.63
CA CYS A 22 -6.05 -8.46 -1.33
C CYS A 22 -7.48 -7.97 -1.04
N SER A 23 -7.64 -6.88 -0.29
CA SER A 23 -8.95 -6.29 -0.02
C SER A 23 -9.62 -5.76 -1.29
N TRP A 24 -8.84 -5.22 -2.22
CA TRP A 24 -9.28 -4.81 -3.54
C TRP A 24 -9.84 -5.99 -4.35
N ALA A 25 -9.14 -7.13 -4.34
CA ALA A 25 -9.60 -8.36 -4.98
C ALA A 25 -10.92 -8.87 -4.37
N CYS A 26 -11.04 -8.88 -3.04
CA CYS A 26 -12.30 -9.24 -2.36
C CYS A 26 -13.44 -8.28 -2.72
N LEU A 27 -13.16 -6.97 -2.82
CA LEU A 27 -14.14 -5.97 -3.21
C LEU A 27 -14.61 -6.17 -4.65
N LEU A 28 -13.71 -6.49 -5.58
CA LEU A 28 -14.05 -6.85 -6.96
C LEU A 28 -14.96 -8.08 -7.02
N VAL A 29 -14.66 -9.12 -6.24
CA VAL A 29 -15.53 -10.30 -6.13
C VAL A 29 -16.92 -9.88 -5.62
N GLY A 30 -16.98 -9.03 -4.60
CA GLY A 30 -18.23 -8.45 -4.11
C GLY A 30 -19.00 -7.68 -5.20
N MET A 31 -18.31 -6.90 -6.02
CA MET A 31 -18.93 -6.17 -7.14
C MET A 31 -19.45 -7.11 -8.22
N VAL A 32 -18.73 -8.19 -8.56
CA VAL A 32 -19.20 -9.20 -9.51
C VAL A 32 -20.45 -9.90 -8.98
N VAL A 33 -20.44 -10.31 -7.70
CA VAL A 33 -21.62 -10.94 -7.07
C VAL A 33 -22.83 -10.00 -7.07
N LYS A 34 -22.63 -8.71 -6.78
CA LYS A 34 -23.69 -7.70 -6.78
C LYS A 34 -24.24 -7.42 -8.19
N TRP A 35 -23.37 -7.14 -9.15
CA TRP A 35 -23.78 -6.61 -10.45
C TRP A 35 -24.00 -7.66 -11.52
N VAL A 36 -23.17 -8.71 -11.55
CA VAL A 36 -23.26 -9.78 -12.55
C VAL A 36 -24.22 -10.85 -12.08
N LEU A 37 -24.02 -11.36 -10.86
CA LEU A 37 -24.85 -12.45 -10.34
C LEU A 37 -26.18 -11.94 -9.75
N ARG A 38 -26.24 -10.65 -9.35
CA ARG A 38 -27.42 -10.04 -8.70
C ARG A 38 -27.92 -10.81 -7.48
N ILE A 39 -27.02 -11.49 -6.77
CA ILE A 39 -27.35 -12.38 -5.65
C ILE A 39 -27.40 -11.63 -4.33
N SER A 40 -26.41 -10.77 -4.05
CA SER A 40 -26.26 -10.15 -2.73
C SER A 40 -25.37 -8.90 -2.77
N GLU A 41 -25.69 -7.93 -1.92
CA GLU A 41 -24.88 -6.72 -1.73
C GLU A 41 -23.91 -6.80 -0.54
N ILE A 42 -24.05 -7.84 0.29
CA ILE A 42 -23.32 -7.98 1.57
C ILE A 42 -21.80 -7.93 1.34
N GLY A 43 -21.31 -8.52 0.23
CA GLY A 43 -19.89 -8.49 -0.11
C GLY A 43 -19.33 -7.07 -0.25
N VAL A 44 -20.06 -6.17 -0.91
CA VAL A 44 -19.61 -4.77 -1.08
C VAL A 44 -19.74 -4.00 0.24
N GLN A 45 -20.78 -4.27 1.03
CA GLN A 45 -20.99 -3.61 2.33
C GLN A 45 -19.93 -3.97 3.38
N VAL A 46 -19.36 -5.18 3.31
CA VAL A 46 -18.29 -5.61 4.21
C VAL A 46 -16.92 -5.25 3.66
N PHE A 47 -16.63 -5.60 2.39
CA PHE A 47 -15.31 -5.37 1.82
C PHE A 47 -15.05 -3.90 1.48
N GLY A 48 -16.09 -3.09 1.23
CA GLY A 48 -15.95 -1.66 0.97
C GLY A 48 -15.30 -0.89 2.12
N PRO A 49 -15.86 -0.92 3.34
CA PRO A 49 -15.26 -0.29 4.51
C PRO A 49 -13.87 -0.86 4.88
N ILE A 50 -13.68 -2.18 4.76
CA ILE A 50 -12.37 -2.82 4.99
C ILE A 50 -11.32 -2.27 4.02
N HIS A 51 -11.67 -2.23 2.73
CA HIS A 51 -10.81 -1.69 1.69
C HIS A 51 -10.52 -0.20 1.91
N GLY A 52 -11.54 0.60 2.23
CA GLY A 52 -11.36 2.03 2.55
C GLY A 52 -10.42 2.27 3.74
N GLY A 53 -10.52 1.46 4.79
CA GLY A 53 -9.60 1.53 5.93
C GLY A 53 -8.16 1.17 5.54
N LEU A 54 -7.98 0.14 4.72
CA LEU A 54 -6.67 -0.27 4.21
C LEU A 54 -6.07 0.76 3.23
N PHE A 55 -6.90 1.41 2.42
CA PHE A 55 -6.50 2.52 1.57
C PHE A 55 -5.93 3.68 2.40
N VAL A 56 -6.62 4.09 3.47
CA VAL A 56 -6.12 5.13 4.38
C VAL A 56 -4.82 4.70 5.06
N ALA A 57 -4.75 3.45 5.54
CA ALA A 57 -3.53 2.91 6.12
C ALA A 57 -2.37 2.92 5.12
N TYR A 58 -2.62 2.61 3.85
CA TYR A 58 -1.64 2.66 2.77
C TYR A 58 -1.15 4.08 2.51
N VAL A 59 -2.03 5.08 2.48
CA VAL A 59 -1.66 6.49 2.34
C VAL A 59 -0.74 6.92 3.49
N VAL A 60 -1.12 6.61 4.73
CA VAL A 60 -0.34 7.00 5.92
C VAL A 60 1.05 6.35 5.90
N ILE A 61 1.15 5.04 5.65
CA ILE A 61 2.44 4.36 5.63
C ILE A 61 3.31 4.79 4.45
N THR A 62 2.70 5.16 3.31
CA THR A 62 3.40 5.73 2.16
C THR A 62 4.06 7.06 2.50
N LEU A 63 3.34 7.96 3.18
CA LEU A 63 3.90 9.24 3.61
C LEU A 63 4.99 9.06 4.67
N LEU A 64 4.82 8.09 5.59
CA LEU A 64 5.85 7.74 6.56
C LEU A 64 7.10 7.20 5.86
N ALA A 65 6.95 6.25 4.94
CA ALA A 65 8.04 5.70 4.14
C ALA A 65 8.75 6.78 3.32
N ALA A 66 8.00 7.70 2.69
CA ALA A 66 8.58 8.81 1.95
C ALA A 66 9.48 9.69 2.83
N ARG A 67 9.09 9.95 4.08
CA ARG A 67 9.93 10.68 5.04
C ARG A 67 11.11 9.86 5.54
N THR A 68 10.89 8.59 5.90
CA THR A 68 11.92 7.70 6.46
C THR A 68 13.03 7.38 5.44
N PHE A 69 12.66 7.15 4.18
CA PHE A 69 13.58 6.79 3.09
C PHE A 69 13.90 7.97 2.17
N ARG A 70 13.47 9.19 2.54
CA ARG A 70 13.73 10.44 1.81
C ARG A 70 13.37 10.36 0.32
N TRP A 71 12.20 9.82 0.02
CA TRP A 71 11.71 9.74 -1.36
C TRP A 71 11.52 11.14 -1.94
N ASN A 72 11.78 11.27 -3.24
CA ASN A 72 11.39 12.48 -3.97
C ASN A 72 9.87 12.52 -4.16
N LEU A 73 9.37 13.70 -4.55
CA LEU A 73 7.93 13.93 -4.74
C LEU A 73 7.33 12.98 -5.79
N VAL A 74 8.06 12.70 -6.86
CA VAL A 74 7.62 11.81 -7.94
C VAL A 74 7.38 10.39 -7.42
N THR A 75 8.33 9.81 -6.68
CA THR A 75 8.18 8.47 -6.10
C THR A 75 7.00 8.42 -5.14
N THR A 76 6.81 9.47 -4.33
CA THR A 76 5.69 9.55 -3.38
C THR A 76 4.35 9.62 -4.12
N LEU A 77 4.26 10.44 -5.17
CA LEU A 77 3.06 10.55 -6.00
C LEU A 77 2.76 9.25 -6.73
N VAL A 78 3.77 8.57 -7.28
CA VAL A 78 3.60 7.27 -7.93
C VAL A 78 3.13 6.21 -6.93
N ALA A 79 3.66 6.23 -5.70
CA ALA A 79 3.21 5.34 -4.63
C ALA A 79 1.74 5.57 -4.29
N LEU A 80 1.35 6.82 -4.04
CA LEU A 80 -0.04 7.19 -3.73
C LEU A 80 -0.98 6.90 -4.90
N ALA A 81 -0.56 7.20 -6.13
CA ALA A 81 -1.35 6.89 -7.31
C ALA A 81 -1.56 5.38 -7.46
N SER A 82 -0.63 4.54 -6.98
CA SER A 82 -0.76 3.08 -7.07
C SER A 82 -1.88 2.49 -6.21
N SER A 83 -2.48 3.25 -5.28
CA SER A 83 -3.66 2.78 -4.53
C SER A 83 -4.99 3.08 -5.23
N ILE A 84 -4.99 3.77 -6.38
CA ILE A 84 -6.20 4.02 -7.15
C ILE A 84 -6.52 2.84 -8.08
N PRO A 85 -5.57 2.32 -8.90
CA PRO A 85 -5.83 1.17 -9.75
C PRO A 85 -5.82 -0.13 -8.94
N PRO A 86 -6.66 -1.11 -9.30
CA PRO A 86 -6.63 -2.43 -8.70
C PRO A 86 -5.23 -3.04 -8.74
N LEU A 87 -4.79 -3.58 -7.61
CA LEU A 87 -3.55 -4.35 -7.47
C LEU A 87 -2.25 -3.57 -7.77
N ALA A 88 -2.31 -2.27 -8.08
CA ALA A 88 -1.13 -1.48 -8.42
C ALA A 88 -0.22 -1.23 -7.20
N THR A 89 -0.74 -1.31 -5.98
CA THR A 89 0.04 -1.30 -4.74
C THR A 89 1.03 -2.47 -4.66
N LEU A 90 0.69 -3.66 -5.20
CA LEU A 90 1.63 -4.78 -5.33
C LEU A 90 2.74 -4.52 -6.34
N TRP A 91 2.41 -3.90 -7.47
CA TRP A 91 3.41 -3.51 -8.46
C TRP A 91 4.40 -2.52 -7.84
N PHE A 92 3.90 -1.49 -7.15
CA PHE A 92 4.75 -0.50 -6.51
C PHE A 92 5.58 -1.12 -5.37
N GLU A 93 5.01 -1.99 -4.54
CA GLU A 93 5.74 -2.72 -3.49
C GLU A 93 6.92 -3.51 -4.08
N ARG A 94 6.68 -4.25 -5.17
CA ARG A 94 7.73 -5.03 -5.85
C ARG A 94 8.78 -4.13 -6.49
N ARG A 95 8.36 -3.01 -7.10
CA ARG A 95 9.28 -2.01 -7.67
C ARG A 95 10.16 -1.42 -6.57
N ALA A 96 9.56 -0.96 -5.48
CA ALA A 96 10.26 -0.34 -4.36
C ALA A 96 11.29 -1.26 -3.72
N ARG A 97 10.96 -2.56 -3.60
CA ARG A 97 11.91 -3.59 -3.19
C ARG A 97 13.07 -3.77 -4.16
N ARG A 98 12.79 -3.85 -5.46
CA ARG A 98 13.81 -4.10 -6.49
C ARG A 98 14.78 -2.93 -6.66
N THR A 99 14.32 -1.70 -6.42
CA THR A 99 15.14 -0.49 -6.60
C THR A 99 15.76 0.01 -5.30
N GLY A 100 15.67 -0.74 -4.20
CA GLY A 100 16.20 -0.34 -2.90
C GLY A 100 15.54 0.92 -2.30
N LEU A 101 14.31 1.24 -2.71
CA LEU A 101 13.58 2.41 -2.18
C LEU A 101 13.18 2.22 -0.70
N LEU A 102 13.21 0.98 -0.21
CA LEU A 102 12.92 0.63 1.19
C LEU A 102 14.20 0.27 1.96
N ASP A 103 15.38 0.50 1.38
CA ASP A 103 16.66 0.24 2.02
C ASP A 103 17.11 1.46 2.83
N GLN A 104 17.88 1.25 3.90
CA GLN A 104 18.41 2.36 4.67
C GLN A 104 19.35 3.22 3.81
N PRO A 105 19.35 4.56 3.97
CA PRO A 105 20.43 5.39 3.43
C PRO A 105 21.75 4.88 4.00
N SER A 106 22.63 4.36 3.16
CA SER A 106 23.93 3.86 3.57
C SER A 106 24.74 5.02 4.18
N PRO A 107 25.33 4.89 5.39
CA PRO A 107 26.22 5.92 5.95
C PRO A 107 27.52 6.10 5.15
N ALA A 108 27.78 5.26 4.14
CA ALA A 108 29.03 5.17 3.38
C ALA A 108 29.29 6.29 2.34
N ARG A 109 28.54 7.40 2.35
CA ARG A 109 28.80 8.59 1.50
C ARG A 109 29.12 9.83 2.33
N ALA A 110 30.00 9.66 3.31
CA ALA A 110 30.56 10.74 4.11
C ALA A 110 32.07 10.52 4.25
N TRP A 111 32.78 10.55 3.13
CA TRP A 111 34.23 10.77 3.06
C TRP A 111 34.50 11.63 1.84
#